data_AF-A0A6M0QP60-F1
#
_entry.id   AF-A0A6M0QP60-F1
#
_cell.length_a   1.000
_cell.length_b   1.000
_cell.length_c   1.000
_cell.angle_alpha   90.00
_cell.angle_beta   90.00
_cell.angle_gamma   90.00
#
_symmetry.space_group_name_H-M   'P 1'
#
loop_
_entity.id
_entity.type
_entity.pdbx_description
1 polymer ?
#
loop_
_entity_poly.entity_id
_entity_poly.type
_entity_poly.pdbx_seq_one_letter_code
_entity_poly.pdbx_strand_id
1 'polypeptide(L)' 'MHLGSPLQLLLIAIVVLVLFGRGKVAGLMGEFGKGITAFKKGVKEGQEDADKPAEVAKDVTPAETSDKDKA' A
#
# COMPACT_ATOMS: atom_id res chain seq x y z
N MET A 1 34.18 -0.64 -20.48
CA MET A 1 33.30 -0.76 -19.29
C MET A 1 31.91 -0.25 -19.67
N HIS A 2 31.06 -1.12 -20.21
CA HIS A 2 29.78 -0.76 -20.85
C HIS A 2 28.63 -1.67 -20.37
N LEU A 3 28.73 -2.18 -19.14
CA LEU A 3 27.79 -3.18 -18.59
C LEU A 3 26.45 -2.60 -18.09
N GLY A 4 26.21 -1.29 -18.25
CA GLY A 4 25.03 -0.62 -17.73
C GLY A 4 24.35 0.33 -18.72
N SER A 5 24.55 0.16 -20.03
CA SER A 5 23.89 1.01 -21.01
C SER A 5 22.37 0.83 -20.90
N PRO A 6 21.57 1.91 -20.77
CA PRO A 6 20.11 1.85 -20.75
C PRO A 6 19.53 1.08 -21.95
N LEU A 7 20.27 1.00 -23.06
CA LEU A 7 19.90 0.22 -24.25
C LEU A 7 19.86 -1.29 -24.00
N GLN A 8 20.69 -1.82 -23.10
CA GLN A 8 20.72 -3.25 -22.77
C GLN A 8 19.45 -3.68 -22.03
N LEU A 9 19.00 -2.87 -21.07
CA LEU A 9 17.76 -3.11 -20.33
C LEU A 9 16.53 -3.02 -21.24
N LEU A 10 16.53 -2.08 -22.19
CA LEU A 10 15.47 -1.95 -23.17
C LEU A 10 15.38 -3.19 -24.08
N LEU A 11 16.53 -3.71 -24.54
CA LEU A 11 16.57 -4.92 -25.35
C LEU A 11 15.99 -6.13 -24.58
N ILE A 12 16.39 -6.30 -23.32
CA ILE A 12 15.88 -7.38 -22.45
C ILE A 12 14.36 -7.23 -22.24
N ALA A 13 13.88 -6.02 -21.97
CA ALA A 13 12.45 -5.75 -21.78
C ALA A 13 11.63 -6.11 -23.03
N ILE A 14 12.14 -5.82 -24.24
CA ILE A 14 11.50 -6.20 -25.51
C ILE A 14 11.45 -7.73 -25.66
N VAL A 15 12.56 -8.43 -25.40
CA VAL A 15 12.61 -9.90 -25.49
C VAL A 15 11.59 -10.54 -24.54
N VAL A 16 11.52 -10.08 -23.29
CA VAL A 16 10.54 -10.55 -22.31
C VAL A 16 9.11 -10.26 -22.77
N LEU A 17 8.84 -9.07 -23.32
CA LEU A 17 7.52 -8.71 -23.84
C LEU A 17 7.09 -9.61 -25.01
N VAL A 18 8.01 -10.00 -25.88
CA VAL A 18 7.73 -10.91 -27.02
C VAL A 18 7.45 -12.33 -26.53
N LEU A 19 8.24 -12.85 -25.57
CA LEU A 19 8.06 -14.21 -25.04
C LEU A 19 6.77 -14.36 -24.23
N PHE A 20 6.43 -13.36 -23.41
CA PHE A 20 5.26 -13.41 -22.54
C PHE A 20 4.00 -12.84 -23.20
N GLY A 21 4.15 -11.99 -24.22
CA GLY A 21 3.07 -11.33 -24.93
C GLY A 21 2.45 -10.16 -24.16
N ARG A 22 1.97 -9.14 -24.88
CA ARG A 22 1.35 -7.93 -24.29
C ARG A 22 0.14 -8.22 -23.38
N GLY A 23 -0.65 -9.26 -23.70
CA GLY A 23 -1.86 -9.60 -22.94
C GLY A 23 -1.57 -10.09 -21.52
N LYS A 24 -0.65 -11.04 -21.35
CA LYS A 24 -0.30 -11.58 -20.03
C LYS A 24 0.41 -10.54 -19.17
N VAL A 25 1.35 -9.79 -19.76
CA VAL A 25 2.10 -8.76 -19.03
C VAL A 25 1.18 -7.63 -18.57
N ALA A 26 0.25 -7.15 -19.42
CA ALA A 26 -0.67 -6.07 -19.03
C ALA A 26 -1.63 -6.45 -17.89
N GLY A 27 -2.13 -7.70 -17.88
CA GLY A 27 -2.96 -8.21 -16.79
C GLY A 27 -2.21 -8.22 -15.45
N LEU A 28 -1.01 -8.82 -15.43
CA LEU A 28 -0.16 -8.90 -14.25
C LEU A 28 0.29 -7.52 -13.77
N MET A 29 0.67 -6.63 -14.68
CA MET A 29 1.10 -5.27 -14.33
C MET A 29 -0.06 -4.44 -13.78
N GLY A 30 -1.30 -4.70 -14.21
CA GLY A 30 -2.49 -4.07 -13.67
C GLY A 30 -2.79 -4.47 -12.23
N GLU A 31 -2.74 -5.76 -11.91
CA GLU A 31 -2.94 -6.26 -10.54
C GLU A 31 -1.78 -5.84 -9.61
N PHE A 32 -0.55 -5.96 -10.08
CA PHE A 32 0.65 -5.51 -9.36
C PHE A 32 0.63 -3.98 -9.13
N GLY A 33 0.21 -3.20 -10.13
CA GLY A 33 0.09 -1.74 -10.05
C GLY A 33 -0.94 -1.27 -9.02
N LYS A 34 -2.07 -1.97 -8.91
CA LYS A 34 -3.06 -1.71 -7.85
C LYS A 34 -2.48 -1.97 -6.46
N GLY A 35 -1.71 -3.06 -6.28
CA GLY A 35 -1.02 -3.37 -5.02
C GLY A 35 -0.02 -2.29 -4.61
N ILE A 36 0.83 -1.84 -5.54
CA ILE A 36 1.77 -0.74 -5.28
C ILE A 36 1.03 0.57 -4.98
N THR A 37 -0.06 0.86 -5.69
CA THR A 37 -0.84 2.09 -5.47
C THR A 37 -1.48 2.10 -4.08
N ALA A 38 -2.07 0.97 -3.66
CA ALA A 38 -2.64 0.82 -2.33
C ALA A 38 -1.56 0.93 -1.24
N PHE A 39 -0.40 0.31 -1.45
CA PHE A 39 0.73 0.43 -0.53
C PHE A 39 1.22 1.88 -0.41
N LYS A 40 1.43 2.56 -1.54
CA LYS A 40 1.84 3.98 -1.56
C LYS A 40 0.81 4.87 -0.86
N LYS A 41 -0.48 4.62 -1.08
CA LYS A 41 -1.57 5.34 -0.44
C LYS A 41 -1.55 5.13 1.08
N GLY A 42 -1.48 3.88 1.55
CA GLY A 42 -1.42 3.56 2.97
C GLY A 42 -0.19 4.13 3.68
N VAL A 43 0.98 4.13 3.02
CA VAL A 43 2.19 4.78 3.57
C VAL A 43 2.02 6.29 3.69
N LYS A 44 1.40 6.93 2.68
CA LYS A 44 1.15 8.37 2.71
C LYS A 44 0.12 8.75 3.78
N GLU A 45 -0.98 7.98 3.90
CA GLU A 45 -2.00 8.18 4.94
C GLU A 45 -1.42 8.01 6.33
N GLY A 46 -0.62 6.96 6.58
CA GLY A 46 0.04 6.77 7.87
C GLY A 46 1.06 7.86 8.22
N GLN A 47 1.69 8.47 7.22
CA GLN A 47 2.57 9.63 7.43
C GLN A 47 1.76 10.92 7.71
N GLU A 48 0.59 11.07 7.10
CA GLU A 48 -0.30 12.23 7.29
C GLU A 48 -1.05 12.17 8.63
N ASP A 49 -1.42 10.97 9.10
CA ASP A 49 -2.01 10.75 10.42
C ASP A 49 -1.00 10.91 11.57
N ALA A 50 0.29 10.76 11.32
CA ALA A 50 1.35 11.04 12.30
C ALA A 50 1.56 12.55 12.55
N ASP A 51 1.09 13.42 11.65
CA ASP A 51 1.21 14.89 11.73
C ASP A 51 -0.09 15.57 12.21
N LYS A 52 -1.19 14.81 12.37
CA LYS A 52 -2.45 15.33 12.91
C LYS A 52 -2.47 15.15 14.43
N PRO A 53 -2.77 16.21 15.22
CA PRO A 53 -2.93 16.04 16.67
C PRO A 53 -4.03 15.00 16.91
N ALA A 54 -3.73 13.99 17.72
CA ALA A 54 -4.61 12.89 18.03
C ALA A 54 -5.93 13.43 18.63
N GLU A 55 -6.96 13.59 17.80
CA GLU A 55 -8.29 13.93 18.26
C GLU A 55 -8.91 12.69 18.89
N VAL A 56 -8.82 12.67 20.23
CA VAL A 56 -9.70 11.95 21.16
C VAL A 56 -9.85 10.46 20.84
N ALA A 57 -8.93 9.65 21.37
CA ALA A 57 -9.23 8.27 21.72
C ALA A 57 -10.49 8.29 22.61
N LYS A 58 -11.64 7.90 22.05
CA LYS A 58 -12.86 7.70 22.82
C LYS A 58 -12.60 6.52 23.74
N ASP A 59 -12.41 6.80 25.02
CA ASP A 59 -12.38 5.80 26.07
C ASP A 59 -13.72 5.05 26.04
N VAL A 60 -13.69 3.79 25.62
CA VAL A 60 -14.87 2.91 25.52
C VAL A 60 -14.97 2.00 26.74
N THR A 61 -14.43 2.39 27.89
CA THR A 61 -14.62 1.62 29.13
C THR A 61 -16.08 1.76 29.57
N PRO A 62 -16.89 0.68 29.57
CA PRO A 62 -18.22 0.74 30.15
C PRO A 62 -18.06 0.97 31.65
N ALA A 63 -18.69 2.05 32.16
CA ALA A 63 -18.84 2.27 33.58
C ALA A 63 -19.80 1.21 34.15
N GLU A 64 -19.27 0.02 34.47
CA GLU A 64 -20.02 -0.99 35.21
C GLU A 64 -20.00 -0.68 36.71
N THR A 65 -21.20 -0.38 37.20
CA THR A 65 -21.71 -0.65 38.55
C THR A 65 -21.12 0.15 39.71
N SER A 66 -21.74 1.30 39.97
CA SER A 66 -21.85 1.86 41.32
C SER A 66 -23.14 2.66 41.41
N ASP A 67 -24.29 1.99 41.44
CA ASP A 67 -25.47 2.54 42.11
C ASP A 67 -26.41 1.42 42.55
N LYS A 68 -26.87 1.54 43.80
CA LYS A 68 -28.06 0.91 44.39
C LYS A 68 -27.89 -0.48 45.02
N ASP A 69 -27.38 -0.48 46.25
CA ASP A 69 -28.05 -1.26 47.31
C ASP A 69 -28.61 -0.30 48.37
N LYS A 70 -29.93 -0.21 48.35
CA LYS A 70 -30.79 0.46 49.32
C LYS A 70 -31.52 -0.65 50.07
N ALA A 71 -31.07 -0.98 51.28
CA ALA A 71 -31.86 -1.65 52.32
C ALA A 71 -31.17 -1.50 53.67
#